data_AF-A0A2D9T3U9-F1
#
_entry.id   AF-A0A2D9T3U9-F1
#
_cell.length_a   1.000
_cell.length_b   1.000
_cell.length_c   1.000
_cell.angle_alpha   90.00
_cell.angle_beta   90.00
_cell.angle_gamma   90.00
#
_symmetry.space_group_name_H-M   'P 1'
#
loop_
_entity.id
_entity.type
_entity.pdbx_description
1 polymer ?
#
loop_
_entity_poly.entity_id
_entity_poly.type
_entity_poly.pdbx_seq_one_letter_code
_entity_poly.pdbx_strand_id
1 'polypeptide(L)'
;MMRGWLLGALCWIGCGLTLDLEPPEEKAQDAAVVDGDDGGVETEDGGVRSEDGGVGNEDGGVASEDGGVVSEDGGAHDAGTRDAGQDAGPEDLGVDMGCIPVEETCNGLDDDCDGVADNDFDLNADPMNCGGCGTVCPTVPNGRPECAMGACQVECAEGWADCDSDLANGCETSLSLPTSCGSCGSRCGVGQVCLGGLCAVEMES
;
A
#
# COMPACT_ATOMS: atom_id res chain seq x y z
N MET A 1 -5.82 -37.22 -54.26
CA MET A 1 -6.03 -38.64 -53.87
C MET A 1 -5.52 -38.85 -52.46
N MET A 2 -6.33 -39.51 -51.64
CA MET A 2 -6.13 -39.79 -50.22
C MET A 2 -5.02 -40.81 -49.93
N ARG A 3 -4.46 -40.73 -48.70
CA ARG A 3 -4.16 -41.84 -47.74
C ARG A 3 -3.16 -41.29 -46.70
N GLY A 4 -3.47 -41.10 -45.42
CA GLY A 4 -4.42 -41.78 -44.54
C GLY A 4 -3.71 -42.92 -43.81
N TRP A 5 -3.10 -42.64 -42.65
CA TRP A 5 -2.67 -43.66 -41.68
C TRP A 5 -3.32 -43.38 -40.33
N LEU A 6 -3.96 -44.44 -39.86
CA LEU A 6 -4.84 -44.55 -38.71
C LEU A 6 -4.06 -44.56 -37.39
N LEU A 7 -4.63 -43.96 -36.36
CA LEU A 7 -4.48 -44.43 -34.98
C LEU A 7 -5.86 -44.66 -34.36
N GLY A 8 -6.09 -45.93 -34.00
CA GLY A 8 -6.51 -46.32 -32.66
C GLY A 8 -7.91 -45.97 -32.20
N ALA A 9 -8.81 -46.95 -32.36
CA ALA A 9 -10.13 -46.98 -31.75
C ALA A 9 -10.08 -47.29 -30.23
N LEU A 10 -11.24 -47.06 -29.59
CA LEU A 10 -11.77 -47.68 -28.36
C LEU A 10 -11.49 -46.96 -27.03
N CYS A 11 -12.41 -46.06 -26.67
CA CYS A 11 -12.85 -45.95 -25.27
C CYS A 11 -14.37 -46.20 -25.24
N TRP A 12 -14.72 -47.48 -25.15
CA TRP A 12 -16.00 -47.94 -24.65
C TRP A 12 -15.85 -48.06 -23.14
N ILE A 13 -16.62 -47.30 -22.38
CA ILE A 13 -17.38 -47.72 -21.20
C ILE A 13 -18.16 -46.47 -20.77
N GLY A 14 -19.48 -46.52 -20.97
CA GLY A 14 -20.38 -45.58 -20.34
C GLY A 14 -20.48 -45.86 -18.85
N CYS A 15 -20.74 -44.81 -18.09
CA CYS A 15 -21.81 -44.85 -17.10
C CYS A 15 -22.17 -43.40 -16.78
N GLY A 16 -23.40 -43.03 -17.14
CA GLY A 16 -24.01 -41.84 -16.59
C GLY A 16 -24.15 -42.02 -15.09
N LEU A 17 -23.59 -41.08 -14.34
CA LEU A 17 -24.01 -40.82 -12.97
C LEU A 17 -24.04 -39.30 -12.84
N THR A 18 -25.21 -38.73 -13.07
CA THR A 18 -25.59 -37.42 -12.57
C THR A 18 -25.57 -37.51 -11.06
N LEU A 19 -24.46 -37.06 -10.45
CA LEU A 19 -24.43 -36.77 -9.03
C LEU A 19 -25.02 -35.37 -8.87
N ASP A 20 -26.33 -35.34 -8.64
CA ASP A 20 -26.99 -34.31 -7.84
C ASP A 20 -26.20 -34.15 -6.52
N LEU A 21 -25.40 -33.11 -6.45
CA LEU A 21 -24.88 -32.59 -5.18
C LEU A 21 -25.85 -31.49 -4.75
N GLU A 22 -26.88 -31.92 -4.02
CA GLU A 22 -27.75 -31.05 -3.24
C GLU A 22 -26.90 -30.23 -2.25
N PRO A 23 -27.08 -28.89 -2.17
CA PRO A 23 -26.43 -28.08 -1.16
C PRO A 23 -27.01 -28.40 0.23
N PRO A 24 -26.19 -28.48 1.30
CA PRO A 24 -26.71 -28.67 2.65
C PRO A 24 -27.44 -27.42 3.14
N GLU A 25 -28.75 -27.56 3.32
CA GLU A 25 -29.61 -26.59 3.99
C GLU A 25 -29.37 -26.59 5.52
N GLU A 26 -29.18 -25.37 6.05
CA GLU A 26 -29.72 -24.87 7.33
C GLU A 26 -29.31 -25.56 8.65
N LYS A 27 -28.36 -24.92 9.35
CA LYS A 27 -28.50 -24.66 10.80
C LYS A 27 -28.11 -23.22 11.11
N ALA A 28 -28.97 -22.27 10.75
CA ALA A 28 -29.04 -21.00 11.45
C ALA A 28 -29.50 -21.32 12.88
N GLN A 29 -28.61 -21.12 13.85
CA GLN A 29 -28.95 -21.14 15.26
C GLN A 29 -28.92 -19.70 15.72
N ASP A 30 -30.12 -19.22 16.01
CA ASP A 30 -30.46 -17.87 16.46
C ASP A 30 -29.55 -17.43 17.61
N ALA A 31 -28.61 -16.54 17.29
CA ALA A 31 -28.04 -15.65 18.28
C ALA A 31 -28.99 -14.46 18.36
N ALA A 32 -29.67 -14.37 19.50
CA ALA A 32 -30.60 -13.30 19.83
C ALA A 32 -30.05 -11.93 19.43
N VAL A 33 -30.81 -11.24 18.59
CA VAL A 33 -30.80 -9.77 18.56
C VAL A 33 -31.23 -9.36 19.96
N VAL A 34 -30.27 -8.92 20.77
CA VAL A 34 -30.58 -8.02 21.87
C VAL A 34 -30.85 -6.71 21.18
N ASP A 35 -32.12 -6.46 20.83
CA ASP A 35 -32.65 -5.11 20.75
C ASP A 35 -32.52 -4.58 22.18
N GLY A 36 -31.34 -4.04 22.46
CA GLY A 36 -31.04 -3.38 23.70
C GLY A 36 -31.78 -2.07 23.66
N ASP A 37 -32.94 -2.06 24.32
CA ASP A 37 -33.80 -0.91 24.55
C ASP A 37 -33.02 0.39 24.53
N ASP A 38 -33.12 1.11 23.41
CA ASP A 38 -32.98 2.53 23.30
C ASP A 38 -33.98 3.15 24.27
N GLY A 39 -33.53 3.25 25.52
CA GLY A 39 -34.16 3.99 26.60
C GLY A 39 -34.07 5.48 26.30
N GLY A 40 -34.78 5.92 25.27
CA GLY A 40 -35.08 7.32 25.03
C GLY A 40 -36.01 7.82 26.13
N VAL A 41 -35.48 8.64 27.03
CA VAL A 41 -36.34 9.48 27.87
C VAL A 41 -36.84 10.62 26.99
N GLU A 42 -38.04 10.45 26.44
CA GLU A 42 -38.77 11.57 25.85
C GLU A 42 -39.28 12.45 27.00
N THR A 43 -38.68 13.63 27.17
CA THR A 43 -39.33 14.71 27.93
C THR A 43 -40.03 15.63 26.93
N GLU A 44 -41.30 15.93 27.21
CA GLU A 44 -42.21 16.63 26.28
C GLU A 44 -41.83 18.08 25.99
N ASP A 45 -40.79 18.63 26.62
CA ASP A 45 -40.24 19.95 26.33
C ASP A 45 -38.71 19.92 26.49
N GLY A 46 -37.99 20.41 25.47
CA GLY A 46 -36.59 20.05 25.20
C GLY A 46 -35.51 20.46 26.21
N GLY A 47 -34.41 19.70 26.15
CA GLY A 47 -33.09 20.05 26.68
C GLY A 47 -32.62 19.17 27.83
N VAL A 48 -31.81 18.15 27.53
CA VAL A 48 -30.96 17.52 28.54
C VAL A 48 -29.71 18.38 28.75
N ARG A 49 -29.57 18.95 29.95
CA ARG A 49 -28.31 19.51 30.43
C ARG A 49 -27.69 18.49 31.38
N SER A 50 -26.69 17.75 30.91
CA SER A 50 -25.81 17.00 31.81
C SER A 50 -24.76 17.96 32.32
N GLU A 51 -24.71 18.18 33.62
CA GLU A 51 -23.71 19.08 34.23
C GLU A 51 -22.31 18.45 34.16
N ASP A 52 -22.18 17.12 34.08
CA ASP A 52 -20.88 16.44 33.99
C ASP A 52 -20.98 15.11 33.19
N GLY A 53 -20.98 15.14 31.86
CA GLY A 53 -20.83 13.93 31.02
C GLY A 53 -21.67 13.92 29.75
N GLY A 54 -21.00 13.78 28.60
CA GLY A 54 -21.58 13.89 27.25
C GLY A 54 -22.63 12.83 26.91
N VAL A 55 -23.61 13.26 26.12
CA VAL A 55 -24.67 12.43 25.51
C VAL A 55 -24.21 11.98 24.12
N GLY A 56 -23.79 10.73 23.97
CA GLY A 56 -23.48 10.15 22.67
C GLY A 56 -24.75 9.70 21.96
N ASN A 57 -24.99 10.23 20.76
CA ASN A 57 -25.98 9.70 19.83
C ASN A 57 -25.27 8.68 18.90
N GLU A 58 -26.02 7.72 18.37
CA GLU A 58 -25.54 6.63 17.51
C GLU A 58 -24.88 7.12 16.21
N ASP A 59 -25.12 8.38 15.84
CA ASP A 59 -24.50 9.07 14.71
C ASP A 59 -23.46 10.13 15.13
N GLY A 60 -22.78 9.90 16.26
CA GLY A 60 -21.44 10.39 16.57
C GLY A 60 -21.20 11.89 16.40
N GLY A 61 -21.55 12.68 17.42
CA GLY A 61 -21.06 14.05 17.54
C GLY A 61 -21.48 14.73 18.83
N VAL A 62 -20.63 14.68 19.86
CA VAL A 62 -20.75 15.54 21.04
C VAL A 62 -19.88 16.77 20.86
N ALA A 63 -20.51 17.93 20.74
CA ALA A 63 -19.79 19.19 20.89
C ALA A 63 -19.71 19.49 22.38
N SER A 64 -18.58 19.16 23.00
CA SER A 64 -18.23 19.76 24.28
C SER A 64 -17.76 21.18 24.02
N GLU A 65 -18.17 22.12 24.87
CA GLU A 65 -17.89 23.56 24.73
C GLU A 65 -16.38 23.85 24.81
N ASP A 66 -15.62 22.92 25.39
CA ASP A 66 -14.19 23.03 25.61
C ASP A 66 -13.44 21.81 25.01
N GLY A 67 -13.15 21.87 23.71
CA GLY A 67 -12.00 21.22 23.09
C GLY A 67 -12.12 19.73 22.69
N GLY A 68 -12.17 19.51 21.37
CA GLY A 68 -11.59 18.34 20.70
C GLY A 68 -12.50 17.12 20.56
N VAL A 69 -12.83 16.77 19.31
CA VAL A 69 -13.27 15.42 18.96
C VAL A 69 -12.04 14.61 18.57
N VAL A 70 -11.85 13.46 19.22
CA VAL A 70 -10.96 12.40 18.74
C VAL A 70 -11.85 11.32 18.16
N SER A 71 -11.91 11.24 16.83
CA SER A 71 -12.41 10.05 16.15
C SER A 71 -11.37 8.93 16.30
N GLU A 72 -11.84 7.68 16.45
CA GLU A 72 -10.97 6.51 16.62
C GLU A 72 -10.11 6.21 15.38
N ASP A 73 -10.44 6.84 14.25
CA ASP A 73 -9.66 6.84 13.02
C ASP A 73 -8.85 8.14 12.95
N GLY A 74 -7.61 8.09 13.41
CA GLY A 74 -6.76 9.25 13.65
C GLY A 74 -6.73 10.27 12.51
N GLY A 75 -7.36 11.41 12.74
CA GLY A 75 -7.27 12.62 11.94
C GLY A 75 -7.81 13.80 12.74
N ALA A 76 -6.92 14.61 13.31
CA ALA A 76 -7.28 15.88 13.92
C ALA A 76 -7.51 16.91 12.81
N HIS A 77 -8.72 16.99 12.28
CA HIS A 77 -9.13 18.14 11.49
C HIS A 77 -9.63 19.20 12.46
N ASP A 78 -8.99 20.37 12.41
CA ASP A 78 -9.37 21.56 13.16
C ASP A 78 -10.86 21.84 12.97
N ALA A 79 -11.65 21.58 13.99
CA ALA A 79 -13.06 21.93 14.03
C ALA A 79 -13.19 23.43 14.33
N GLY A 80 -12.67 24.25 13.41
CA GLY A 80 -13.17 25.60 13.21
C GLY A 80 -14.65 25.50 12.85
N THR A 81 -15.47 26.17 13.65
CA THR A 81 -16.93 26.27 13.58
C THR A 81 -17.53 26.17 12.17
N ARG A 82 -18.42 25.19 11.96
CA ARG A 82 -19.38 25.20 10.86
C ARG A 82 -20.36 26.35 11.10
N ASP A 83 -20.13 27.47 10.43
CA ASP A 83 -21.15 28.47 10.15
C ASP A 83 -22.01 27.96 8.98
N ALA A 84 -22.84 26.96 9.26
CA ALA A 84 -23.82 26.46 8.32
C ALA A 84 -25.05 27.37 8.34
N GLY A 85 -24.95 28.50 7.65
CA GLY A 85 -26.12 29.22 7.16
C GLY A 85 -26.12 30.71 7.38
N GLN A 86 -25.40 31.43 6.52
CA GLN A 86 -25.84 32.66 5.85
C GLN A 86 -24.63 33.26 5.12
N ASP A 87 -24.39 32.83 3.88
CA ASP A 87 -23.85 33.69 2.82
C ASP A 87 -23.92 32.96 1.48
N ALA A 88 -25.16 32.70 1.05
CA ALA A 88 -25.47 32.33 -0.33
C ALA A 88 -25.28 33.55 -1.25
N GLY A 89 -24.08 33.69 -1.83
CA GLY A 89 -23.80 34.53 -3.00
C GLY A 89 -23.73 33.68 -4.29
N PRO A 90 -24.00 34.24 -5.48
CA PRO A 90 -24.43 33.45 -6.65
C PRO A 90 -23.32 32.88 -7.56
N GLU A 91 -22.09 32.63 -7.10
CA GLU A 91 -21.03 32.04 -7.95
C GLU A 91 -20.23 30.98 -7.16
N ASP A 92 -20.94 29.91 -6.81
CA ASP A 92 -20.45 28.71 -6.12
C ASP A 92 -19.59 27.85 -7.07
N LEU A 93 -18.28 28.12 -7.09
CA LEU A 93 -17.23 27.20 -7.53
C LEU A 93 -16.24 27.12 -6.36
N GLY A 94 -16.27 26.00 -5.63
CA GLY A 94 -15.53 25.79 -4.37
C GLY A 94 -14.01 25.89 -4.48
N VAL A 95 -13.50 27.09 -4.70
CA VAL A 95 -12.09 27.44 -4.56
C VAL A 95 -11.95 28.13 -3.22
N ASP A 96 -11.33 27.45 -2.25
CA ASP A 96 -10.91 28.04 -0.99
C ASP A 96 -10.13 29.33 -1.29
N MET A 97 -10.60 30.46 -0.76
CA MET A 97 -10.20 31.78 -1.20
C MET A 97 -8.88 32.20 -0.52
N GLY A 98 -7.84 31.41 -0.80
CA GLY A 98 -6.48 31.56 -0.30
C GLY A 98 -5.44 30.70 -1.02
N CYS A 99 -5.85 29.66 -1.76
CA CYS A 99 -4.91 28.80 -2.47
C CYS A 99 -4.57 29.37 -3.86
N ILE A 100 -3.29 29.69 -4.08
CA ILE A 100 -2.74 30.09 -5.38
C ILE A 100 -1.92 28.89 -5.86
N PRO A 101 -2.24 28.27 -7.01
CA PRO A 101 -1.57 27.06 -7.43
C PRO A 101 -0.09 27.34 -7.70
N VAL A 102 0.77 26.59 -7.03
CA VAL A 102 2.22 26.56 -7.21
C VAL A 102 2.65 25.13 -7.52
N GLU A 103 3.95 24.92 -7.74
CA GLU A 103 4.47 23.57 -7.96
C GLU A 103 4.45 22.79 -6.65
N GLU A 104 3.82 21.61 -6.70
CA GLU A 104 3.66 20.70 -5.57
C GLU A 104 4.99 20.45 -4.85
N THR A 105 4.97 20.61 -3.53
CA THR A 105 6.12 20.41 -2.65
C THR A 105 5.68 19.63 -1.42
N CYS A 106 6.47 18.64 -1.00
CA CYS A 106 6.24 17.87 0.23
C CYS A 106 6.26 18.71 1.52
N ASN A 107 5.18 19.45 1.76
CA ASN A 107 5.04 20.40 2.87
C ASN A 107 3.74 20.19 3.64
N GLY A 108 2.88 19.25 3.22
CA GLY A 108 1.58 18.96 3.83
C GLY A 108 0.49 20.00 3.52
N LEU A 109 0.71 20.85 2.53
CA LEU A 109 -0.26 21.81 1.99
C LEU A 109 -0.74 21.32 0.62
N ASP A 110 -1.92 21.81 0.23
CA ASP A 110 -2.48 21.64 -1.10
C ASP A 110 -1.93 22.79 -1.96
N ASP A 111 -0.85 22.51 -2.70
CA ASP A 111 -0.12 23.51 -3.47
C ASP A 111 -0.75 23.70 -4.87
N ASP A 112 -1.48 22.74 -5.41
CA ASP A 112 -2.18 22.79 -6.71
C ASP A 112 -3.70 23.09 -6.62
N CYS A 113 -4.21 23.14 -5.40
CA CYS A 113 -5.59 23.46 -5.03
C CYS A 113 -6.62 22.42 -5.50
N ASP A 114 -6.26 21.13 -5.59
CA ASP A 114 -7.17 20.05 -5.99
C ASP A 114 -7.98 19.43 -4.82
N GLY A 115 -7.69 19.86 -3.59
CA GLY A 115 -8.33 19.39 -2.36
C GLY A 115 -7.61 18.23 -1.68
N VAL A 116 -6.44 17.82 -2.18
CA VAL A 116 -5.57 16.81 -1.59
C VAL A 116 -4.17 17.41 -1.42
N ALA A 117 -3.52 17.12 -0.29
CA ALA A 117 -2.14 17.56 -0.07
C ALA A 117 -1.15 16.51 -0.60
N ASP A 118 -0.09 16.96 -1.27
CA ASP A 118 1.08 16.15 -1.65
C ASP A 118 0.77 14.94 -2.59
N ASN A 119 -0.21 15.04 -3.50
CA ASN A 119 -0.66 13.90 -4.36
C ASN A 119 0.01 13.78 -5.74
N ASP A 120 0.76 14.78 -6.20
CA ASP A 120 1.30 14.81 -7.56
C ASP A 120 2.66 14.10 -7.73
N PHE A 121 3.12 13.44 -6.68
CA PHE A 121 4.36 12.68 -6.70
C PHE A 121 4.12 11.21 -7.08
N ASP A 122 5.01 10.64 -7.90
CA ASP A 122 4.98 9.21 -8.19
C ASP A 122 5.52 8.41 -7.01
N LEU A 123 4.64 8.08 -6.08
CA LEU A 123 5.00 7.32 -4.88
C LEU A 123 5.47 5.89 -5.17
N ASN A 124 5.31 5.38 -6.40
CA ASN A 124 5.64 4.01 -6.75
C ASN A 124 6.99 3.86 -7.47
N ALA A 125 7.48 4.92 -8.08
CA ALA A 125 8.69 4.90 -8.90
C ALA A 125 9.66 6.06 -8.65
N ASP A 126 9.26 7.12 -7.94
CA ASP A 126 10.16 8.23 -7.62
C ASP A 126 11.04 7.88 -6.39
N PRO A 127 12.37 7.74 -6.55
CA PRO A 127 13.28 7.50 -5.42
C PRO A 127 13.33 8.64 -4.40
N MET A 128 12.81 9.82 -4.73
CA MET A 128 12.76 10.97 -3.81
C MET A 128 11.45 11.04 -3.01
N ASN A 129 10.42 10.30 -3.41
CA ASN A 129 9.06 10.30 -2.81
C ASN A 129 8.50 8.88 -2.64
N CYS A 130 9.36 7.90 -2.36
CA CYS A 130 9.01 6.50 -2.48
C CYS A 130 8.11 6.01 -1.32
N GLY A 131 6.90 5.59 -1.64
CA GLY A 131 5.89 5.17 -0.65
C GLY A 131 5.25 6.31 0.13
N GLY A 132 5.70 7.55 -0.08
CA GLY A 132 5.17 8.75 0.57
C GLY A 132 6.02 9.98 0.25
N CYS A 133 5.40 11.15 0.31
CA CYS A 133 6.07 12.42 0.03
C CYS A 133 7.32 12.61 0.91
N GLY A 134 8.43 13.00 0.29
CA GLY A 134 9.71 13.24 0.97
C GLY A 134 10.41 11.99 1.48
N THR A 135 9.88 10.80 1.18
CA THR A 135 10.52 9.52 1.52
C THR A 135 11.62 9.22 0.51
N VAL A 136 12.80 9.78 0.77
CA VAL A 136 13.98 9.61 -0.07
C VAL A 136 14.64 8.26 0.19
N CYS A 137 14.83 7.47 -0.86
CA CYS A 137 15.53 6.21 -0.79
C CYS A 137 17.02 6.40 -0.47
N PRO A 138 17.60 5.54 0.39
CA PRO A 138 18.96 5.70 0.85
C PRO A 138 19.96 5.56 -0.31
N THR A 139 20.92 6.47 -0.36
CA THR A 139 22.08 6.32 -1.26
C THR A 139 23.05 5.30 -0.66
N VAL A 140 23.47 4.32 -1.45
CA VAL A 140 24.32 3.23 -0.99
C VAL A 140 25.62 3.09 -1.79
N PRO A 141 26.68 2.50 -1.23
CA PRO A 141 27.88 2.16 -1.99
C PRO A 141 27.60 1.14 -3.11
N ASN A 142 28.27 1.32 -4.26
CA ASN A 142 28.22 0.42 -5.41
C ASN A 142 26.80 0.07 -5.92
N GLY A 143 25.82 0.93 -5.66
CA GLY A 143 24.45 0.80 -6.13
C GLY A 143 23.79 2.15 -6.30
N ARG A 144 22.61 2.15 -6.93
CA ARG A 144 21.73 3.33 -7.01
C ARG A 144 20.41 3.05 -6.29
N PRO A 145 19.82 4.06 -5.62
CA PRO A 145 18.47 3.92 -5.08
C PRO A 145 17.46 3.76 -6.22
N GLU A 146 16.48 2.90 -5.99
CA GLU A 146 15.34 2.68 -6.87
C GLU A 146 14.07 2.68 -6.00
N CYS A 147 12.97 3.19 -6.55
CA CYS A 147 11.66 2.98 -5.94
C CYS A 147 10.87 1.99 -6.78
N ALA A 148 10.37 0.94 -6.15
CA ALA A 148 9.53 -0.04 -6.81
C ALA A 148 8.34 -0.38 -5.92
N MET A 149 7.14 -0.15 -6.44
CA MET A 149 5.88 -0.44 -5.73
C MET A 149 5.78 0.26 -4.36
N GLY A 150 6.35 1.47 -4.25
CA GLY A 150 6.35 2.25 -3.02
C GLY A 150 7.31 1.75 -1.94
N ALA A 151 8.25 0.88 -2.30
CA ALA A 151 9.33 0.45 -1.43
C ALA A 151 10.69 0.82 -2.05
N CYS A 152 11.60 1.33 -1.22
CA CYS A 152 12.97 1.55 -1.63
C CYS A 152 13.66 0.22 -1.90
N GLN A 153 14.33 0.16 -3.04
CA GLN A 153 15.17 -0.93 -3.51
C GLN A 153 16.55 -0.37 -3.89
N VAL A 154 17.50 -1.26 -4.15
CA VAL A 154 18.83 -0.90 -4.62
C VAL A 154 19.12 -1.67 -5.90
N GLU A 155 19.53 -0.95 -6.93
CA GLU A 155 20.09 -1.56 -8.12
C GLU A 155 21.62 -1.50 -8.06
N CYS A 156 22.26 -2.66 -7.98
CA CYS A 156 23.70 -2.77 -7.93
C CYS A 156 24.38 -2.32 -9.22
N ALA A 157 25.52 -1.66 -9.08
CA ALA A 157 26.40 -1.36 -10.19
C ALA A 157 26.90 -2.65 -10.86
N GLU A 158 27.26 -2.55 -12.14
CA GLU A 158 27.75 -3.70 -12.89
C GLU A 158 28.95 -4.37 -12.18
N GLY A 159 28.88 -5.69 -12.01
CA GLY A 159 29.91 -6.46 -11.31
C GLY A 159 29.84 -6.42 -9.78
N TRP A 160 28.78 -5.85 -9.21
CA TRP A 160 28.47 -5.89 -7.78
C TRP A 160 27.13 -6.57 -7.50
N ALA A 161 26.99 -7.09 -6.29
CA ALA A 161 25.75 -7.65 -5.78
C ALA A 161 25.61 -7.38 -4.29
N ASP A 162 24.35 -7.27 -3.86
CA ASP A 162 23.94 -7.38 -2.46
C ASP A 162 23.78 -8.88 -2.15
N CYS A 163 24.69 -9.43 -1.35
CA CYS A 163 24.71 -10.87 -1.03
C CYS A 163 24.17 -11.20 0.36
N ASP A 164 23.94 -10.21 1.22
CA ASP A 164 23.34 -10.39 2.54
C ASP A 164 21.89 -9.87 2.64
N SER A 165 21.39 -9.26 1.56
CA SER A 165 20.07 -8.63 1.45
C SER A 165 19.87 -7.45 2.40
N ASP A 166 20.96 -6.81 2.82
CA ASP A 166 20.94 -5.62 3.67
C ASP A 166 21.16 -4.35 2.84
N LEU A 167 20.04 -3.78 2.41
CA LEU A 167 20.00 -2.51 1.66
C LEU A 167 20.71 -1.36 2.39
N ALA A 168 20.91 -1.42 3.70
CA ALA A 168 21.59 -0.35 4.43
C ALA A 168 23.09 -0.29 4.12
N ASN A 169 23.71 -1.42 3.77
CA ASN A 169 25.14 -1.50 3.47
C ASN A 169 25.44 -1.51 1.95
N GLY A 170 24.42 -1.76 1.13
CA GLY A 170 24.44 -1.59 -0.33
C GLY A 170 24.84 -2.85 -1.06
N CYS A 171 25.62 -2.71 -2.13
CA CYS A 171 26.13 -3.83 -2.91
C CYS A 171 27.58 -4.10 -2.52
N GLU A 172 27.76 -4.86 -1.45
CA GLU A 172 29.00 -5.07 -0.74
C GLU A 172 29.93 -6.09 -1.41
N THR A 173 29.40 -6.92 -2.30
CA THR A 173 30.15 -8.03 -2.89
C THR A 173 30.50 -7.80 -4.36
N SER A 174 31.80 -7.83 -4.69
CA SER A 174 32.26 -7.83 -6.09
C SER A 174 32.15 -9.22 -6.72
N LEU A 175 31.45 -9.28 -7.86
CA LEU A 175 31.23 -10.49 -8.66
C LEU A 175 32.43 -10.89 -9.55
N SER A 176 33.53 -10.13 -9.47
CA SER A 176 34.79 -10.43 -10.16
C SER A 176 35.76 -11.22 -9.27
N LEU A 177 35.40 -11.47 -8.01
CA LEU A 177 36.25 -12.21 -7.10
C LEU A 177 36.08 -13.72 -7.28
N PRO A 178 37.16 -14.52 -7.15
CA PRO A 178 37.04 -15.98 -7.13
C PRO A 178 36.13 -16.53 -6.04
N THR A 179 35.76 -15.74 -5.02
CA THR A 179 34.85 -16.15 -3.95
C THR A 179 33.37 -15.91 -4.26
N SER A 180 33.06 -15.11 -5.28
CA SER A 180 31.69 -14.66 -5.63
C SER A 180 31.55 -14.49 -7.15
N CYS A 181 32.16 -15.36 -7.95
CA CYS A 181 32.30 -15.19 -9.37
C CYS A 181 30.96 -15.26 -10.12
N GLY A 182 30.54 -14.14 -10.71
CA GLY A 182 29.28 -14.01 -11.46
C GLY A 182 28.00 -14.04 -10.62
N SER A 183 28.05 -14.47 -9.36
CA SER A 183 26.93 -14.44 -8.41
C SER A 183 27.41 -14.62 -6.97
N CYS A 184 26.56 -14.22 -6.02
CA CYS A 184 26.78 -14.39 -4.59
C CYS A 184 27.13 -15.84 -4.23
N GLY A 185 28.26 -16.02 -3.53
CA GLY A 185 28.69 -17.34 -3.05
C GLY A 185 29.26 -18.28 -4.11
N SER A 186 29.35 -17.88 -5.38
CA SER A 186 29.95 -18.69 -6.45
C SER A 186 31.48 -18.72 -6.32
N ARG A 187 31.97 -19.73 -5.61
CA ARG A 187 33.41 -19.92 -5.36
C ARG A 187 34.07 -20.73 -6.46
N CYS A 188 35.12 -20.19 -7.06
CA CYS A 188 36.00 -20.90 -7.96
C CYS A 188 36.89 -21.90 -7.20
N GLY A 189 37.23 -22.99 -7.88
CA GLY A 189 38.15 -23.99 -7.38
C GLY A 189 39.59 -23.47 -7.28
N VAL A 190 40.43 -24.24 -6.60
CA VAL A 190 41.85 -23.90 -6.42
C VAL A 190 42.54 -23.79 -7.78
N GLY A 191 43.26 -22.69 -8.02
CA GLY A 191 43.94 -22.42 -9.29
C GLY A 191 43.02 -21.91 -10.41
N GLN A 192 41.76 -21.60 -10.09
CA GLN A 192 40.84 -20.93 -11.01
C GLN A 192 40.71 -19.45 -10.68
N VAL A 193 40.55 -18.63 -11.72
CA VAL A 193 40.26 -17.20 -11.65
C VAL A 193 38.85 -16.92 -12.14
N CYS A 194 38.30 -15.77 -11.72
CA CYS A 194 37.02 -15.30 -12.22
C CYS A 194 37.23 -14.45 -13.48
N LEU A 195 36.71 -14.91 -14.62
CA LEU A 195 36.80 -14.21 -15.91
C LEU A 195 35.40 -14.13 -16.51
N GLY A 196 34.85 -12.91 -16.63
CA GLY A 196 33.52 -12.68 -17.20
C GLY A 196 32.40 -13.38 -16.42
N GLY A 197 32.52 -13.49 -15.09
CA GLY A 197 31.55 -14.18 -14.24
C GLY A 197 31.63 -15.71 -14.30
N LEU A 198 32.68 -16.27 -14.91
CA LEU A 198 32.90 -17.71 -14.99
C LEU A 198 34.26 -18.09 -14.39
N CYS A 199 34.29 -19.21 -13.67
CA CYS A 199 35.53 -19.78 -13.15
C CYS A 199 36.32 -20.46 -14.28
N ALA A 200 37.52 -19.96 -14.56
CA ALA A 200 38.40 -20.48 -15.59
C ALA A 200 39.76 -20.84 -14.99
N VAL A 201 40.40 -21.87 -15.52
CA VAL A 201 41.83 -22.09 -15.27
C VAL A 201 42.63 -21.11 -16.12
N GLU A 202 43.63 -20.48 -15.53
CA GLU A 202 44.55 -19.64 -16.29
C GLU A 202 45.25 -20.55 -17.32
N MET A 203 44.92 -20.42 -18.59
CA MET A 203 45.68 -21.09 -19.64
C MET A 203 46.94 -20.27 -19.84
N GLU A 204 48.03 -20.69 -19.21
CA GLU A 204 49.37 -20.17 -19.47
C GLU A 204 49.63 -20.24 -20.99
N SER A 205 49.71 -19.08 -21.63
CA SER A 205 50.01 -18.92 -23.07
C SER A 205 51.51 -18.91 -23.32
#